data_AF-A0A6A4IGE1-F1
#
_entry.id   AF-A0A6A4IGE1-F1
#
_cell.length_a   1.000
_cell.length_b   1.000
_cell.length_c   1.000
_cell.angle_alpha   90.00
_cell.angle_beta   90.00
_cell.angle_gamma   90.00
#
_symmetry.space_group_name_H-M   'P 1'
#
loop_
_entity.id
_entity.type
_entity.pdbx_description
1 polymer ?
#
loop_
_entity_poly.entity_id
_entity_poly.type
_entity_poly.pdbx_seq_one_letter_code
_entity_poly.pdbx_strand_id
1 'polypeptide(L)'
;MTKMMAPQTRQRSTWMTATANVSLATKGRKLSIYLTEIVKIVKLKSSIELAFLLWKDDASPDDDVAMNAEPALDFGDYRQQPVLRMLYEAFNSADEVRSINLLHSGLLNTVNLEDFGGVINYLCYLALSPAYGDLGSAAFKALLNVWTTSRNRTPGVTLKSVLTAVSGLGARSELLKLNRGKLPTLDHQRRESLVFRLLKLTGVSARLLIPDEMPEILLVLLAIALDSSTSVAIQQEIAIVLNAIFQSIADPNVVAEIEPVICTKIVSFISKIDVANIAYIVNVLAGGPGRGTRVARWVARCVLLGKTRVTEAEYCHTPSIDSLSAILIQGAKTSCQAFQDKKGTDYIAMGYYTQILAIALTDIPNYMPQEIAAAAAFKAENSVQNSPSKEKFETPLQHLHSCIIFLHRKITDHGSNIERSRTKAALLTLAMRLHFQLTAGSRKPSNIQAYLIKKEKGN
;
A
#
# COMPACT_ATOMS: atom_id res chain seq x y z
N MET A 1 1.16 -73.85 -78.91
CA MET A 1 -0.02 -73.01 -78.62
C MET A 1 -0.15 -72.98 -77.11
N THR A 2 0.45 -71.97 -76.48
CA THR A 2 0.80 -72.05 -75.06
C THR A 2 0.49 -70.72 -74.38
N LYS A 3 -0.22 -70.82 -73.25
CA LYS A 3 -0.85 -69.79 -72.43
C LYS A 3 0.04 -68.56 -72.12
N MET A 4 -0.58 -67.38 -72.19
CA MET A 4 -0.10 -66.15 -71.58
C MET A 4 -0.06 -66.28 -70.04
N MET A 5 1.10 -65.98 -69.47
CA MET A 5 1.31 -65.72 -68.04
C MET A 5 1.70 -64.26 -67.86
N ALA A 6 1.00 -63.57 -66.95
CA ALA A 6 1.33 -62.23 -66.49
C ALA A 6 2.24 -62.31 -65.24
N PRO A 7 3.21 -61.39 -65.05
CA PRO A 7 3.97 -61.29 -63.82
C PRO A 7 3.35 -60.30 -62.82
N GLN A 8 3.30 -60.73 -61.55
CA GLN A 8 3.17 -59.88 -60.37
C GLN A 8 4.45 -59.06 -60.14
N THR A 9 4.36 -57.79 -59.70
CA THR A 9 5.02 -57.30 -58.46
C THR A 9 4.66 -55.84 -58.07
N ARG A 10 4.17 -55.73 -56.82
CA ARG A 10 4.36 -54.71 -55.77
C ARG A 10 4.33 -53.19 -56.08
N GLN A 11 3.45 -52.49 -55.35
CA GLN A 11 3.85 -51.31 -54.57
C GLN A 11 3.15 -51.22 -53.21
N ARG A 12 3.98 -51.02 -52.17
CA ARG A 12 3.66 -50.76 -50.76
C ARG A 12 3.34 -49.26 -50.56
N SER A 13 2.39 -48.92 -49.69
CA SER A 13 2.58 -47.98 -48.56
C SER A 13 1.24 -47.42 -48.05
N THR A 14 0.74 -47.92 -46.93
CA THR A 14 -0.42 -47.30 -46.24
C THR A 14 -0.50 -47.71 -44.76
N TRP A 15 0.60 -47.66 -44.01
CA TRP A 15 0.57 -48.03 -42.57
C TRP A 15 1.49 -47.20 -41.64
N MET A 16 1.93 -45.99 -42.03
CA MET A 16 2.75 -45.13 -41.14
C MET A 16 2.13 -43.77 -40.74
N THR A 17 0.91 -43.45 -41.18
CA THR A 17 0.26 -42.17 -40.85
C THR A 17 -0.71 -42.21 -39.66
N ALA A 18 -1.03 -43.39 -39.12
CA ALA A 18 -2.00 -43.52 -38.03
C ALA A 18 -1.39 -43.34 -36.62
N THR A 19 -0.10 -43.66 -36.42
CA THR A 19 0.55 -43.61 -35.10
C THR A 19 1.12 -42.24 -34.73
N ALA A 20 1.41 -41.37 -35.70
CA ALA A 20 1.88 -40.00 -35.44
C ALA A 20 0.75 -39.08 -34.94
N ASN A 21 -0.48 -39.27 -35.43
CA ASN A 21 -1.63 -38.43 -35.06
C ASN A 21 -2.16 -38.71 -33.64
N VAL A 22 -2.00 -39.93 -33.12
CA VAL A 22 -2.38 -40.26 -31.73
C VAL A 22 -1.41 -39.66 -30.71
N SER A 23 -0.13 -39.51 -31.06
CA SER A 23 0.91 -38.90 -30.21
C SER A 23 0.77 -37.38 -30.08
N LEU A 24 0.36 -36.69 -31.15
CA LEU A 24 0.05 -35.25 -31.13
C LEU A 24 -1.25 -34.94 -30.36
N ALA A 25 -2.27 -35.78 -30.50
CA ALA A 25 -3.53 -35.62 -29.75
C ALA A 25 -3.36 -35.83 -28.23
N THR A 26 -2.49 -36.77 -27.81
CA THR A 26 -2.18 -36.98 -26.39
C THR A 26 -1.26 -35.89 -25.80
N LYS A 27 -0.33 -35.34 -26.60
CA LYS A 27 0.45 -34.14 -26.18
C LYS A 27 -0.43 -32.89 -26.06
N GLY A 28 -1.39 -32.68 -26.96
CA GLY A 28 -2.35 -31.58 -26.89
C GLY A 28 -3.27 -31.66 -25.66
N ARG A 29 -3.75 -32.86 -25.31
CA ARG A 29 -4.56 -33.07 -24.08
C ARG A 29 -3.74 -32.84 -22.81
N LYS A 30 -2.48 -33.27 -22.75
CA LYS A 30 -1.62 -32.98 -21.59
C LYS A 30 -1.37 -31.47 -21.44
N LEU A 31 -1.06 -30.75 -22.52
CA LEU A 31 -0.88 -29.29 -22.48
C LEU A 31 -2.15 -28.54 -22.06
N SER A 32 -3.33 -28.99 -22.51
CA SER A 32 -4.61 -28.41 -22.09
C SER A 32 -4.91 -28.62 -20.60
N ILE A 33 -4.61 -29.80 -20.05
CA ILE A 33 -4.74 -30.06 -18.60
C ILE A 33 -3.77 -29.17 -17.80
N TYR A 34 -2.51 -29.06 -18.24
CA TYR A 34 -1.53 -28.17 -17.59
C TYR A 34 -1.92 -26.69 -17.66
N LEU A 35 -2.46 -26.21 -18.79
CA LEU A 35 -2.94 -24.83 -18.90
C LEU A 35 -4.19 -24.58 -18.07
N THR A 36 -5.08 -25.56 -17.94
CA THR A 36 -6.29 -25.45 -17.10
C THR A 36 -5.91 -25.47 -15.62
N GLU A 37 -4.94 -26.28 -15.21
CA GLU A 37 -4.37 -26.22 -13.86
C GLU A 37 -3.59 -24.93 -13.62
N ILE A 38 -2.82 -24.41 -14.58
CA ILE A 38 -2.13 -23.12 -14.44
C ILE A 38 -3.13 -21.98 -14.33
N VAL A 39 -4.21 -21.97 -15.11
CA VAL A 39 -5.28 -20.97 -15.01
C VAL A 39 -6.05 -21.12 -13.70
N LYS A 40 -6.29 -22.35 -13.22
CA LYS A 40 -6.87 -22.59 -11.88
C LYS A 40 -5.93 -22.14 -10.77
N ILE A 41 -4.62 -22.42 -10.87
CA ILE A 41 -3.59 -21.98 -9.91
C ILE A 41 -3.40 -20.47 -9.97
N VAL A 42 -3.56 -19.83 -11.14
CA VAL A 42 -3.53 -18.38 -11.31
C VAL A 42 -4.80 -17.73 -10.76
N LYS A 43 -5.98 -18.35 -10.93
CA LYS A 43 -7.25 -17.90 -10.32
C LYS A 43 -7.33 -18.16 -8.80
N LEU A 44 -6.70 -19.24 -8.31
CA LEU A 44 -6.47 -19.48 -6.88
C LEU A 44 -5.40 -18.52 -6.33
N LYS A 45 -4.43 -18.09 -7.16
CA LYS A 45 -3.41 -17.07 -6.81
C LYS A 45 -3.95 -15.64 -6.75
N SER A 46 -5.04 -15.33 -7.46
CA SER A 46 -5.66 -13.99 -7.41
C SER A 46 -6.60 -13.82 -6.22
N SER A 47 -6.79 -14.87 -5.42
CA SER A 47 -7.65 -14.86 -4.24
C SER A 47 -6.80 -15.10 -3.00
N ILE A 48 -5.78 -14.27 -2.79
CA ILE A 48 -5.49 -13.85 -1.41
C ILE A 48 -6.74 -13.07 -1.06
N GLU A 49 -7.76 -13.75 -0.55
CA GLU A 49 -8.98 -13.11 -0.09
C GLU A 49 -8.54 -12.20 1.05
N LEU A 50 -8.31 -10.93 0.73
CA LEU A 50 -8.19 -9.88 1.73
C LEU A 50 -9.51 -9.97 2.50
N ALA A 51 -9.48 -10.59 3.68
CA ALA A 51 -10.68 -10.97 4.42
C ALA A 51 -11.42 -9.75 5.01
N PHE A 52 -10.97 -8.54 4.67
CA PHE A 52 -11.52 -7.31 5.18
C PHE A 52 -12.67 -6.87 4.27
N LEU A 53 -13.89 -7.20 4.65
CA LEU A 53 -15.09 -6.70 3.97
C LEU A 53 -15.49 -5.38 4.62
N LEU A 54 -15.10 -4.26 4.02
CA LEU A 54 -15.49 -2.92 4.47
C LEU A 54 -16.94 -2.64 4.10
N TRP A 55 -17.35 -3.01 2.90
CA TRP A 55 -18.69 -2.73 2.40
C TRP A 55 -19.70 -3.81 2.83
N LYS A 56 -20.98 -3.45 2.85
CA LYS A 56 -22.07 -4.41 2.92
C LYS A 56 -22.49 -4.77 1.50
N ASP A 57 -22.50 -6.06 1.18
CA ASP A 57 -22.84 -6.55 -0.15
C ASP A 57 -24.35 -6.71 -0.35
N ASP A 58 -25.11 -6.93 0.73
CA ASP A 58 -26.55 -7.16 0.65
C ASP A 58 -27.33 -6.15 1.51
N ALA A 59 -28.23 -5.41 0.86
CA ALA A 59 -29.30 -4.71 1.54
C ALA A 59 -30.32 -5.76 1.98
N SER A 60 -30.35 -6.07 3.27
CA SER A 60 -31.45 -6.86 3.84
C SER A 60 -32.76 -6.11 3.58
N PRO A 61 -33.77 -6.72 2.93
CA PRO A 61 -34.99 -6.04 2.50
C PRO A 61 -35.90 -5.60 3.67
N ASP A 62 -35.66 -6.05 4.90
CA ASP A 62 -36.53 -5.78 6.06
C ASP A 62 -36.17 -4.50 6.83
N ASP A 63 -35.33 -3.64 6.26
CA ASP A 63 -34.85 -2.43 6.90
C ASP A 63 -35.45 -1.19 6.20
N ASP A 64 -36.62 -0.74 6.65
CA ASP A 64 -37.30 0.53 6.26
C ASP A 64 -37.17 1.59 7.38
N VAL A 65 -36.27 2.58 7.27
CA VAL A 65 -36.09 3.73 8.20
C VAL A 65 -35.40 4.90 7.44
N ALA A 66 -35.55 6.10 7.99
CA ALA A 66 -35.13 7.41 7.51
C ALA A 66 -33.69 7.55 6.97
N MET A 67 -33.58 8.32 5.90
CA MET A 67 -32.33 8.82 5.28
C MET A 67 -31.57 9.70 6.27
N ASN A 68 -30.23 9.68 6.25
CA ASN A 68 -29.42 10.60 7.08
C ASN A 68 -29.87 12.04 6.80
N ALA A 69 -30.15 12.80 7.86
CA ALA A 69 -30.54 14.19 7.72
C ALA A 69 -29.46 14.95 6.93
N GLU A 70 -29.88 15.64 5.87
CA GLU A 70 -29.00 16.52 5.11
C GLU A 70 -28.37 17.53 6.08
N PRO A 71 -27.05 17.80 5.98
CA PRO A 71 -26.42 18.82 6.80
C PRO A 71 -27.11 20.16 6.55
N ALA A 72 -27.40 20.89 7.63
CA ALA A 72 -27.98 22.22 7.50
C ALA A 72 -27.10 23.12 6.62
N LEU A 73 -27.75 23.89 5.74
CA LEU A 73 -27.08 24.82 4.85
C LEU A 73 -26.53 26.00 5.65
N ASP A 74 -25.26 25.91 6.06
CA ASP A 74 -24.56 26.97 6.82
C ASP A 74 -23.54 27.69 5.94
N PHE A 75 -23.91 28.88 5.49
CA PHE A 75 -23.04 29.74 4.67
C PHE A 75 -22.52 30.95 5.46
N GLY A 76 -22.64 30.95 6.80
CA GLY A 76 -22.27 32.09 7.64
C GLY A 76 -22.97 33.39 7.20
N ASP A 77 -22.28 34.53 7.27
CA ASP A 77 -22.78 35.80 6.75
C ASP A 77 -22.61 35.92 5.22
N TYR A 78 -23.29 35.03 4.50
CA TYR A 78 -23.24 34.94 3.03
C TYR A 78 -23.72 36.22 2.32
N ARG A 79 -24.40 37.12 3.03
CA ARG A 79 -24.95 38.35 2.46
C ARG A 79 -23.86 39.32 2.01
N GLN A 80 -22.66 39.22 2.58
CA GLN A 80 -21.51 40.06 2.22
C GLN A 80 -20.87 39.65 0.88
N GLN A 81 -21.08 38.41 0.42
CA GLN A 81 -20.46 37.86 -0.78
C GLN A 81 -21.52 37.53 -1.83
N PRO A 82 -21.66 38.32 -2.92
CA PRO A 82 -22.72 38.14 -3.91
C PRO A 82 -22.78 36.73 -4.51
N VAL A 83 -21.61 36.10 -4.72
CA VAL A 83 -21.51 34.73 -5.26
C VAL A 83 -22.10 33.70 -4.28
N LEU A 84 -21.76 33.79 -2.99
CA LEU A 84 -22.29 32.89 -1.97
C LEU A 84 -23.79 33.09 -1.77
N ARG A 85 -24.28 34.34 -1.83
CA ARG A 85 -25.71 34.63 -1.79
C ARG A 85 -26.46 33.98 -2.95
N MET A 86 -25.98 34.12 -4.17
CA MET A 86 -26.61 33.49 -5.34
C MET A 86 -26.63 31.96 -5.23
N LEU A 87 -25.55 31.37 -4.73
CA LEU A 87 -25.45 29.92 -4.53
C LEU A 87 -26.38 29.43 -3.42
N TYR A 88 -26.44 30.14 -2.29
CA TYR A 88 -27.35 29.86 -1.19
C TYR A 88 -28.81 29.92 -1.64
N GLU A 89 -29.19 30.98 -2.37
CA GLU A 89 -30.54 31.13 -2.91
C GLU A 89 -30.90 29.98 -3.85
N ALA A 90 -29.99 29.57 -4.74
CA ALA A 90 -30.21 28.46 -5.66
C ALA A 90 -30.38 27.11 -4.93
N PHE A 91 -29.59 26.85 -3.88
CA PHE A 91 -29.75 25.66 -3.05
C PHE A 91 -31.06 25.66 -2.27
N ASN A 92 -31.40 26.80 -1.64
CA ASN A 92 -32.62 26.93 -0.85
C ASN A 92 -33.89 26.87 -1.70
N SER A 93 -33.82 27.29 -2.97
CA SER A 93 -34.93 27.16 -3.92
C SER A 93 -34.99 25.79 -4.61
N ALA A 94 -34.08 24.86 -4.29
CA ALA A 94 -33.91 23.58 -4.97
C ALA A 94 -33.76 23.71 -6.51
N ASP A 95 -33.17 24.82 -6.99
CA ASP A 95 -32.91 25.03 -8.42
C ASP A 95 -31.56 24.38 -8.78
N GLU A 96 -31.63 23.09 -9.14
CA GLU A 96 -30.45 22.28 -9.44
C GLU A 96 -29.67 22.83 -10.65
N VAL A 97 -30.36 23.27 -11.71
CA VAL A 97 -29.73 23.80 -12.93
C VAL A 97 -28.93 25.06 -12.61
N ARG A 98 -29.51 25.99 -11.86
CA ARG A 98 -28.82 27.22 -11.44
C ARG A 98 -27.64 26.89 -10.52
N SER A 99 -27.80 25.94 -9.60
CA SER A 99 -26.73 25.49 -8.71
C SER A 99 -25.55 24.90 -9.49
N ILE A 100 -25.81 24.01 -10.46
CA ILE A 100 -24.80 23.42 -11.33
C ILE A 100 -24.06 24.51 -12.13
N ASN A 101 -24.78 25.45 -12.73
CA ASN A 101 -24.19 26.53 -13.52
C ASN A 101 -23.29 27.43 -12.66
N LEU A 102 -23.71 27.78 -11.45
CA LEU A 102 -22.90 28.56 -10.51
C LEU A 102 -21.64 27.80 -10.08
N LEU A 103 -21.73 26.51 -9.80
CA LEU A 103 -20.57 25.68 -9.43
C LEU A 103 -19.58 25.52 -10.59
N HIS A 104 -20.06 25.36 -11.83
CA HIS A 104 -19.21 25.26 -13.02
C HIS A 104 -18.61 26.59 -13.47
N SER A 105 -19.19 27.73 -13.10
CA SER A 105 -18.73 29.06 -13.53
C SER A 105 -17.31 29.42 -13.06
N GLY A 106 -16.78 28.72 -12.05
CA GLY A 106 -15.49 29.06 -11.42
C GLY A 106 -15.53 30.30 -10.52
N LEU A 107 -16.71 30.91 -10.32
CA LEU A 107 -16.87 32.10 -9.48
C LEU A 107 -16.49 31.87 -8.01
N LEU A 108 -16.53 30.62 -7.52
CA LEU A 108 -16.08 30.32 -6.15
C LEU A 108 -14.59 30.60 -5.93
N ASN A 109 -13.77 30.63 -6.99
CA ASN A 109 -12.35 30.95 -6.88
C ASN A 109 -12.09 32.44 -6.54
N THR A 110 -13.09 33.31 -6.71
CA THR A 110 -12.97 34.74 -6.39
C THR A 110 -13.37 35.06 -4.94
N VAL A 111 -13.96 34.09 -4.23
CA VAL A 111 -14.43 34.24 -2.86
C VAL A 111 -13.35 33.76 -1.89
N ASN A 112 -13.08 34.53 -0.83
CA ASN A 112 -12.27 34.02 0.27
C ASN A 112 -13.11 33.05 1.12
N LEU A 113 -12.87 31.74 0.99
CA LEU A 113 -13.64 30.71 1.71
C LEU A 113 -13.02 30.31 3.07
N GLU A 114 -12.00 31.03 3.55
CA GLU A 114 -11.38 30.78 4.86
C GLU A 114 -12.40 30.88 6.02
N ASP A 115 -13.24 31.91 5.99
CA ASP A 115 -14.27 32.15 7.00
C ASP A 115 -15.58 31.36 6.77
N PHE A 116 -15.67 30.64 5.64
CA PHE A 116 -16.90 29.98 5.19
C PHE A 116 -16.75 28.45 5.17
N GLY A 117 -16.20 27.89 6.25
CA GLY A 117 -16.01 26.43 6.38
C GLY A 117 -17.31 25.62 6.21
N GLY A 118 -18.47 26.19 6.57
CA GLY A 118 -19.78 25.58 6.33
C GLY A 118 -20.07 25.34 4.83
N VAL A 119 -19.67 26.26 3.96
CA VAL A 119 -19.81 26.13 2.49
C VAL A 119 -18.97 24.96 1.99
N ILE A 120 -17.70 24.87 2.40
CA ILE A 120 -16.81 23.77 1.98
C ILE A 120 -17.34 22.42 2.46
N ASN A 121 -17.82 22.35 3.71
CA ASN A 121 -18.39 21.13 4.26
C ASN A 121 -19.65 20.69 3.50
N TYR A 122 -20.53 21.64 3.17
CA TYR A 122 -21.74 21.36 2.40
C TYR A 122 -21.41 20.90 0.97
N LEU A 123 -20.47 21.55 0.30
CA LEU A 123 -20.01 21.13 -1.02
C LEU A 123 -19.33 19.76 -0.99
N CYS A 124 -18.55 19.45 0.06
CA CYS A 124 -17.97 18.12 0.26
C CYS A 124 -19.07 17.07 0.40
N TYR A 125 -20.12 17.37 1.18
CA TYR A 125 -21.28 16.50 1.31
C TYR A 125 -21.97 16.26 -0.04
N LEU A 126 -22.27 17.31 -0.82
CA LEU A 126 -22.86 17.17 -2.15
C LEU A 126 -21.98 16.34 -3.09
N ALA A 127 -20.67 16.59 -3.09
CA ALA A 127 -19.71 15.93 -3.99
C ALA A 127 -19.55 14.43 -3.72
N LEU A 128 -19.75 14.02 -2.46
CA LEU A 128 -19.52 12.67 -1.97
C LEU A 128 -20.80 11.89 -1.66
N SER A 129 -21.96 12.55 -1.70
CA SER A 129 -23.25 11.91 -1.48
C SER A 129 -23.73 11.21 -2.75
N PRO A 130 -24.23 9.97 -2.64
CA PRO A 130 -24.80 9.25 -3.78
C PRO A 130 -26.14 9.82 -4.27
N ALA A 131 -26.77 10.69 -3.48
CA ALA A 131 -28.09 11.25 -3.80
C ALA A 131 -28.05 12.30 -4.92
N TYR A 132 -26.89 12.94 -5.15
CA TYR A 132 -26.76 14.06 -6.08
C TYR A 132 -25.91 13.66 -7.29
N GLY A 133 -26.56 13.44 -8.43
CA GLY A 133 -25.90 13.04 -9.67
C GLY A 133 -25.02 14.14 -10.28
N ASP A 134 -25.61 14.97 -11.14
CA ASP A 134 -24.88 16.03 -11.83
C ASP A 134 -24.48 17.15 -10.87
N LEU A 135 -25.34 17.49 -9.91
CA LEU A 135 -25.01 18.46 -8.87
C LEU A 135 -23.78 18.05 -8.03
N GLY A 136 -23.70 16.79 -7.61
CA GLY A 136 -22.53 16.29 -6.89
C GLY A 136 -21.27 16.33 -7.75
N SER A 137 -21.40 16.06 -9.05
CA SER A 137 -20.29 16.17 -10.01
C SER A 137 -19.82 17.61 -10.20
N ALA A 138 -20.74 18.58 -10.21
CA ALA A 138 -20.43 20.00 -10.28
C ALA A 138 -19.75 20.49 -8.99
N ALA A 139 -20.24 20.08 -7.82
CA ALA A 139 -19.64 20.39 -6.51
C ALA A 139 -18.22 19.83 -6.40
N PHE A 140 -18.00 18.59 -6.84
CA PHE A 140 -16.68 17.97 -6.89
C PHE A 140 -15.68 18.79 -7.72
N LYS A 141 -16.06 19.20 -8.94
CA LYS A 141 -15.22 20.03 -9.81
C LYS A 141 -14.94 21.40 -9.21
N ALA A 142 -15.96 22.03 -8.61
CA ALA A 142 -15.81 23.32 -7.95
C ALA A 142 -14.79 23.25 -6.80
N LEU A 143 -14.88 22.23 -5.93
CA LEU A 143 -13.92 22.02 -4.85
C LEU A 143 -12.49 21.76 -5.34
N LEU A 144 -12.32 20.95 -6.39
CA LEU A 144 -11.01 20.74 -7.01
C LEU A 144 -10.42 22.06 -7.51
N ASN A 145 -11.22 22.89 -8.17
CA ASN A 145 -10.77 24.19 -8.66
C ASN A 145 -10.41 25.13 -7.50
N VAL A 146 -11.22 25.18 -6.44
CA VAL A 146 -10.97 26.00 -5.25
C VAL A 146 -9.65 25.61 -4.61
N TRP A 147 -9.40 24.34 -4.29
CA TRP A 147 -8.17 23.96 -3.59
C TRP A 147 -6.91 23.96 -4.47
N THR A 148 -7.04 23.81 -5.79
CA THR A 148 -5.88 23.91 -6.70
C THR A 148 -5.50 25.35 -7.03
N THR A 149 -6.46 26.28 -7.04
CA THR A 149 -6.25 27.67 -7.48
C THR A 149 -6.16 28.65 -6.31
N SER A 150 -6.80 28.34 -5.18
CA SER A 150 -6.81 29.22 -4.01
C SER A 150 -5.41 29.41 -3.44
N ARG A 151 -5.04 30.67 -3.25
CA ARG A 151 -3.86 31.05 -2.46
C ARG A 151 -4.17 31.12 -0.97
N ASN A 152 -5.45 31.16 -0.61
CA ASN A 152 -5.92 31.31 0.76
C ASN A 152 -6.00 29.95 1.44
N ARG A 153 -5.94 29.97 2.78
CA ARG A 153 -6.02 28.78 3.64
C ARG A 153 -7.47 28.30 3.77
N THR A 154 -8.05 27.90 2.65
CA THR A 154 -9.38 27.32 2.65
C THR A 154 -9.38 26.00 3.42
N PRO A 155 -10.41 25.73 4.25
CA PRO A 155 -10.51 24.45 4.93
C PRO A 155 -10.46 23.27 3.94
N GLY A 156 -9.73 22.22 4.31
CA GLY A 156 -9.66 20.98 3.55
C GLY A 156 -10.83 20.03 3.84
N VAL A 157 -10.70 18.79 3.39
CA VAL A 157 -11.59 17.71 3.80
C VAL A 157 -11.43 17.45 5.30
N THR A 158 -12.53 17.35 6.04
CA THR A 158 -12.54 16.99 7.47
C THR A 158 -12.80 15.51 7.66
N LEU A 159 -12.36 14.95 8.80
CA LEU A 159 -12.66 13.56 9.17
C LEU A 159 -14.16 13.30 9.19
N LYS A 160 -14.98 14.25 9.67
CA LYS A 160 -16.44 14.13 9.67
C LYS A 160 -16.98 13.93 8.25
N SER A 161 -16.49 14.70 7.26
CA SER A 161 -16.89 14.55 5.86
C SER A 161 -16.46 13.21 5.28
N VAL A 162 -15.24 12.75 5.57
CA VAL A 162 -14.74 11.42 5.16
C VAL A 162 -15.63 10.31 5.74
N LEU A 163 -15.88 10.34 7.04
CA LEU A 163 -16.68 9.35 7.75
C LEU A 163 -18.14 9.33 7.27
N THR A 164 -18.73 10.51 7.03
CA THR A 164 -20.08 10.63 6.47
C THR A 164 -20.15 10.05 5.07
N ALA A 165 -19.16 10.34 4.23
CA ALA A 165 -19.08 9.80 2.87
C ALA A 165 -18.97 8.28 2.89
N VAL A 166 -17.97 7.69 3.56
CA VAL A 166 -17.79 6.23 3.59
C VAL A 166 -18.97 5.53 4.25
N SER A 167 -19.59 6.15 5.27
CA SER A 167 -20.85 5.67 5.83
C SER A 167 -21.92 5.64 4.74
N GLY A 168 -22.15 6.73 4.01
CA GLY A 168 -23.12 6.79 2.92
C GLY A 168 -22.85 5.80 1.78
N LEU A 169 -21.60 5.34 1.63
CA LEU A 169 -21.19 4.34 0.64
C LEU A 169 -21.42 2.88 1.07
N GLY A 170 -21.86 2.65 2.31
CA GLY A 170 -22.16 1.32 2.82
C GLY A 170 -21.07 0.72 3.71
N ALA A 171 -20.13 1.53 4.24
CA ALA A 171 -19.10 1.02 5.14
C ALA A 171 -19.71 0.44 6.44
N ARG A 172 -19.17 -0.68 6.91
CA ARG A 172 -19.58 -1.31 8.18
C ARG A 172 -19.21 -0.41 9.37
N SER A 173 -20.22 -0.05 10.15
CA SER A 173 -20.10 0.89 11.26
C SER A 173 -19.19 0.40 12.39
N GLU A 174 -19.07 -0.91 12.58
CA GLU A 174 -18.24 -1.53 13.62
C GLU A 174 -16.75 -1.23 13.46
N LEU A 175 -16.28 -1.10 12.22
CA LEU A 175 -14.88 -0.85 11.90
C LEU A 175 -14.49 0.61 12.12
N LEU A 176 -15.43 1.52 11.90
CA LEU A 176 -15.20 2.97 11.89
C LEU A 176 -15.88 3.71 13.05
N LYS A 177 -16.53 2.98 13.97
CA LYS A 177 -17.35 3.53 15.07
C LYS A 177 -18.40 4.54 14.59
N LEU A 178 -18.97 4.28 13.42
CA LEU A 178 -19.95 5.17 12.80
C LEU A 178 -21.33 5.01 13.44
N ASN A 179 -22.12 6.08 13.41
CA ASN A 179 -23.53 6.00 13.73
C ASN A 179 -24.22 5.03 12.78
N ARG A 180 -25.12 4.20 13.32
CA ARG A 180 -25.90 3.23 12.54
C ARG A 180 -26.99 3.98 11.77
N GLY A 181 -26.60 4.55 10.64
CA GLY A 181 -27.52 5.05 9.61
C GLY A 181 -27.88 3.93 8.64
N LYS A 182 -29.03 4.08 7.98
CA LYS A 182 -29.37 3.22 6.85
C LYS A 182 -28.52 3.55 5.63
N LEU A 183 -28.25 2.51 4.85
CA LEU A 183 -27.29 2.55 3.76
C LEU A 183 -28.05 2.45 2.44
N PRO A 184 -27.86 3.40 1.52
CA PRO A 184 -28.42 3.24 0.19
C PRO A 184 -27.78 2.04 -0.50
N THR A 185 -28.58 1.24 -1.21
CA THR A 185 -28.07 0.21 -2.09
C THR A 185 -27.38 0.89 -3.26
N LEU A 186 -26.04 0.84 -3.29
CA LEU A 186 -25.24 1.39 -4.37
C LEU A 186 -24.65 0.28 -5.21
N ASP A 187 -24.79 0.41 -6.52
CA ASP A 187 -24.04 -0.43 -7.44
C ASP A 187 -22.53 -0.18 -7.28
N HIS A 188 -21.76 -1.19 -7.65
CA HIS A 188 -20.32 -1.20 -7.49
C HIS A 188 -19.64 -0.03 -8.22
N GLN A 189 -20.09 0.31 -9.43
CA GLN A 189 -19.50 1.36 -10.26
C GLN A 189 -19.72 2.76 -9.68
N ARG A 190 -20.92 3.03 -9.16
CA ARG A 190 -21.24 4.28 -8.45
C ARG A 190 -20.43 4.42 -7.17
N ARG A 191 -20.32 3.33 -6.40
CA ARG A 191 -19.48 3.31 -5.19
C ARG A 191 -18.03 3.63 -5.53
N GLU A 192 -17.47 2.97 -6.54
CA GLU A 192 -16.10 3.21 -7.01
C GLU A 192 -15.89 4.66 -7.45
N SER A 193 -16.84 5.24 -8.20
CA SER A 193 -16.78 6.65 -8.62
C SER A 193 -16.75 7.62 -7.43
N LEU A 194 -17.57 7.38 -6.41
CA LEU A 194 -17.62 8.23 -5.21
C LEU A 194 -16.38 8.06 -4.32
N VAL A 195 -15.85 6.83 -4.19
CA VAL A 195 -14.56 6.60 -3.53
C VAL A 195 -13.45 7.36 -4.27
N PHE A 196 -13.42 7.30 -5.61
CA PHE A 196 -12.45 8.06 -6.39
C PHE A 196 -12.56 9.58 -6.13
N ARG A 197 -13.77 10.13 -6.06
CA ARG A 197 -13.97 11.55 -5.71
C ARG A 197 -13.45 11.86 -4.31
N LEU A 198 -13.75 11.02 -3.32
CA LEU A 198 -13.22 11.15 -1.95
C LEU A 198 -11.70 11.19 -1.95
N LEU A 199 -11.05 10.27 -2.67
CA LEU A 199 -9.60 10.21 -2.78
C LEU A 199 -9.02 11.46 -3.42
N LYS A 200 -9.58 11.92 -4.54
CA LYS A 200 -9.12 13.14 -5.22
C LYS A 200 -9.28 14.38 -4.35
N LEU A 201 -10.43 14.55 -3.68
CA LEU A 201 -10.65 15.67 -2.77
C LEU A 201 -9.68 15.63 -1.59
N THR A 202 -9.44 14.45 -1.00
CA THR A 202 -8.50 14.28 0.11
C THR A 202 -7.05 14.55 -0.32
N GLY A 203 -6.65 14.04 -1.49
CA GLY A 203 -5.30 14.23 -2.02
C GLY A 203 -4.99 15.69 -2.35
N VAL A 204 -5.92 16.40 -3.00
CA VAL A 204 -5.74 17.82 -3.33
C VAL A 204 -5.75 18.70 -2.07
N SER A 205 -6.56 18.34 -1.07
CA SER A 205 -6.64 19.07 0.21
C SER A 205 -5.63 18.58 1.26
N ALA A 206 -4.67 17.72 0.92
CA ALA A 206 -3.76 17.10 1.88
C ALA A 206 -2.99 18.10 2.78
N ARG A 207 -2.65 19.28 2.24
CA ARG A 207 -1.99 20.39 2.99
C ARG A 207 -2.93 21.20 3.88
N LEU A 208 -4.22 20.97 3.76
CA LEU A 208 -5.29 21.69 4.44
C LEU A 208 -6.01 20.79 5.46
N LEU A 209 -5.54 19.54 5.64
CA LEU A 209 -6.08 18.62 6.64
C LEU A 209 -5.70 19.07 8.05
N ILE A 210 -6.61 18.87 9.00
CA ILE A 210 -6.37 19.11 10.41
C ILE A 210 -5.40 18.05 10.93
N PRO A 211 -4.22 18.42 11.49
CA PRO A 211 -3.20 17.45 11.91
C PRO A 211 -3.72 16.36 12.86
N ASP A 212 -4.57 16.73 13.81
CA ASP A 212 -5.15 15.82 14.80
C ASP A 212 -6.12 14.79 14.19
N GLU A 213 -6.69 15.09 13.01
CA GLU A 213 -7.60 14.21 12.28
C GLU A 213 -6.88 13.30 11.27
N MET A 214 -5.62 13.61 10.92
CA MET A 214 -4.87 12.89 9.90
C MET A 214 -4.74 11.38 10.18
N PRO A 215 -4.40 10.92 11.41
CA PRO A 215 -4.25 9.49 11.65
C PRO A 215 -5.53 8.70 11.33
N GLU A 216 -6.69 9.21 11.74
CA GLU A 216 -7.99 8.61 11.52
C GLU A 216 -8.37 8.61 10.03
N ILE A 217 -8.09 9.70 9.30
CA ILE A 217 -8.28 9.75 7.84
C ILE A 217 -7.42 8.67 7.17
N LEU A 218 -6.14 8.55 7.55
CA LEU A 218 -5.26 7.50 7.02
C LEU A 218 -5.83 6.11 7.29
N LEU A 219 -6.36 5.84 8.50
CA LEU A 219 -6.98 4.55 8.81
C LEU A 219 -8.20 4.25 7.93
N VAL A 220 -9.03 5.25 7.62
CA VAL A 220 -10.16 5.06 6.70
C VAL A 220 -9.66 4.70 5.29
N LEU A 221 -8.64 5.41 4.80
CA LEU A 221 -8.06 5.12 3.47
C LEU A 221 -7.44 3.72 3.40
N LEU A 222 -6.75 3.28 4.45
CA LEU A 222 -6.18 1.94 4.54
C LEU A 222 -7.27 0.86 4.65
N ALA A 223 -8.37 1.14 5.35
CA ALA A 223 -9.53 0.25 5.39
C ALA A 223 -10.17 0.08 4.01
N ILE A 224 -10.27 1.15 3.21
CA ILE A 224 -10.73 1.08 1.82
C ILE A 224 -9.76 0.24 0.98
N ALA A 225 -8.44 0.42 1.16
CA ALA A 225 -7.43 -0.34 0.41
C ALA A 225 -7.48 -1.85 0.70
N LEU A 226 -7.83 -2.23 1.93
CA LEU A 226 -7.96 -3.63 2.34
C LEU A 226 -9.22 -4.31 1.82
N ASP A 227 -10.21 -3.54 1.38
CA ASP A 227 -11.45 -4.12 0.89
C ASP A 227 -11.23 -4.90 -0.43
N SER A 228 -11.70 -6.15 -0.45
CA SER A 228 -11.49 -7.05 -1.58
C SER A 228 -12.23 -6.64 -2.85
N SER A 229 -13.28 -5.81 -2.74
CA SER A 229 -13.97 -5.23 -3.88
C SER A 229 -13.26 -4.00 -4.44
N THR A 230 -12.32 -3.40 -3.70
CA THR A 230 -11.60 -2.21 -4.16
C THR A 230 -10.75 -2.53 -5.38
N SER A 231 -11.01 -1.84 -6.49
CA SER A 231 -10.29 -2.05 -7.74
C SER A 231 -8.81 -1.65 -7.63
N VAL A 232 -7.97 -2.23 -8.49
CA VAL A 232 -6.53 -1.90 -8.55
C VAL A 232 -6.30 -0.42 -8.85
N ALA A 233 -7.17 0.22 -9.64
CA ALA A 233 -7.07 1.65 -9.94
C ALA A 233 -7.30 2.51 -8.69
N ILE A 234 -8.29 2.16 -7.87
CA ILE A 234 -8.53 2.82 -6.59
C ILE A 234 -7.38 2.57 -5.61
N GLN A 235 -6.83 1.35 -5.55
CA GLN A 235 -5.67 1.06 -4.70
C GLN A 235 -4.44 1.91 -5.05
N GLN A 236 -4.17 2.11 -6.35
CA GLN A 236 -3.11 3.00 -6.82
C GLN A 236 -3.37 4.45 -6.41
N GLU A 237 -4.61 4.91 -6.54
CA GLU A 237 -5.00 6.26 -6.13
C GLU A 237 -4.85 6.45 -4.61
N ILE A 238 -5.20 5.44 -3.80
CA ILE A 238 -4.97 5.48 -2.34
C ILE A 238 -3.49 5.67 -2.05
N ALA A 239 -2.58 4.93 -2.70
CA ALA A 239 -1.14 5.09 -2.50
C ALA A 239 -0.67 6.52 -2.85
N ILE A 240 -1.21 7.13 -3.92
CA ILE A 240 -0.92 8.51 -4.29
C ILE A 240 -1.40 9.49 -3.21
N VAL A 241 -2.63 9.32 -2.72
CA VAL A 241 -3.22 10.18 -1.68
C VAL A 241 -2.47 10.06 -0.36
N LEU A 242 -2.14 8.84 0.08
CA LEU A 242 -1.33 8.61 1.28
C LEU A 242 0.02 9.33 1.17
N ASN A 243 0.69 9.23 0.03
CA ASN A 243 1.94 9.94 -0.20
C ASN A 243 1.74 11.47 -0.17
N ALA A 244 0.65 12.01 -0.74
CA ALA A 244 0.33 13.43 -0.67
C ALA A 244 0.12 13.90 0.78
N ILE A 245 -0.57 13.12 1.61
CA ILE A 245 -0.75 13.39 3.04
C ILE A 245 0.60 13.36 3.77
N PHE A 246 1.42 12.33 3.54
CA PHE A 246 2.74 12.29 4.19
C PHE A 246 3.63 13.46 3.80
N GLN A 247 3.61 13.89 2.53
CA GLN A 247 4.35 15.05 2.07
C GLN A 247 3.82 16.38 2.60
N SER A 248 2.58 16.44 3.07
CA SER A 248 1.98 17.67 3.60
C SER A 248 2.31 17.94 5.07
N ILE A 249 2.71 16.91 5.83
CA ILE A 249 2.96 17.01 7.27
C ILE A 249 4.05 18.05 7.61
N ALA A 250 5.22 17.98 6.96
CA ALA A 250 6.33 18.93 7.13
C ALA A 250 7.43 18.67 6.07
N ASP A 251 8.53 19.44 6.10
CA ASP A 251 9.70 19.25 5.21
C ASP A 251 10.28 17.83 5.30
N PRO A 252 10.52 17.08 4.21
CA PRO A 252 10.92 15.67 4.25
C PRO A 252 12.06 15.29 5.22
N ASN A 253 12.95 16.24 5.54
CA ASN A 253 14.10 16.02 6.40
C ASN A 253 13.81 16.22 7.90
N VAL A 254 12.67 16.80 8.25
CA VAL A 254 12.28 17.07 9.64
C VAL A 254 11.39 15.96 10.17
N VAL A 255 11.69 15.41 11.35
CA VAL A 255 10.77 14.49 12.04
C VAL A 255 9.64 15.32 12.64
N ALA A 256 8.38 14.99 12.32
CA ALA A 256 7.23 15.71 12.85
C ALA A 256 6.59 14.93 13.99
N GLU A 257 6.10 15.65 15.01
CA GLU A 257 5.49 15.08 16.23
C GLU A 257 4.27 14.18 15.95
N ILE A 258 3.59 14.39 14.82
CA ILE A 258 2.43 13.59 14.40
C ILE A 258 2.83 12.21 13.84
N GLU A 259 4.07 12.01 13.35
CA GLU A 259 4.48 10.75 12.71
C GLU A 259 4.46 9.53 13.67
N PRO A 260 4.97 9.61 14.91
CA PRO A 260 4.84 8.54 15.91
C PRO A 260 3.38 8.21 16.26
N VAL A 261 2.52 9.23 16.30
CA VAL A 261 1.07 9.07 16.56
C VAL A 261 0.41 8.29 15.43
N ILE A 262 0.70 8.66 14.18
CA ILE A 262 0.26 7.94 12.98
C ILE A 262 0.73 6.48 13.03
N CYS A 263 2.02 6.24 13.30
CA CYS A 263 2.56 4.88 13.40
C CYS A 263 1.83 4.05 14.46
N THR A 264 1.62 4.63 15.65
CA THR A 264 0.93 3.96 16.76
C THR A 264 -0.51 3.59 16.40
N LYS A 265 -1.24 4.51 15.74
CA LYS A 265 -2.62 4.28 15.29
C LYS A 265 -2.70 3.18 14.23
N ILE A 266 -1.81 3.22 13.23
CA ILE A 266 -1.72 2.20 12.18
C ILE A 266 -1.38 0.83 12.78
N VAL A 267 -0.39 0.74 13.66
CA VAL A 267 -0.01 -0.51 14.33
C VAL A 267 -1.17 -1.07 15.15
N SER A 268 -1.87 -0.22 15.91
CA SER A 268 -3.05 -0.64 16.68
C SER A 268 -4.18 -1.15 15.77
N PHE A 269 -4.35 -0.57 14.59
CA PHE A 269 -5.35 -0.98 13.60
C PHE A 269 -4.99 -2.35 13.00
N ILE A 270 -3.77 -2.49 12.46
CA ILE A 270 -3.34 -3.69 11.74
C ILE A 270 -2.99 -4.87 12.66
N SER A 271 -2.74 -4.65 13.96
CA SER A 271 -2.47 -5.75 14.91
C SER A 271 -3.62 -6.75 15.06
N LYS A 272 -4.82 -6.41 14.57
CA LYS A 272 -6.05 -7.19 14.69
C LYS A 272 -6.42 -7.97 13.41
N ILE A 273 -5.64 -7.81 12.34
CA ILE A 273 -5.90 -8.46 11.04
C ILE A 273 -4.81 -9.49 10.73
N ASP A 274 -5.05 -10.32 9.71
CA ASP A 274 -4.10 -11.35 9.30
C ASP A 274 -2.80 -10.75 8.72
N VAL A 275 -1.74 -11.55 8.74
CA VAL A 275 -0.40 -11.12 8.30
C VAL A 275 -0.35 -10.75 6.82
N ALA A 276 -1.20 -11.33 5.97
CA ALA A 276 -1.24 -10.98 4.55
C ALA A 276 -1.72 -9.55 4.36
N ASN A 277 -2.81 -9.18 5.05
CA ASN A 277 -3.34 -7.83 5.13
C ASN A 277 -2.34 -6.86 5.76
N ILE A 278 -1.64 -7.25 6.82
CA ILE A 278 -0.56 -6.44 7.41
C ILE A 278 0.53 -6.14 6.39
N ALA A 279 1.04 -7.17 5.69
CA ALA A 279 2.07 -7.02 4.67
C ALA A 279 1.61 -6.10 3.53
N TYR A 280 0.35 -6.24 3.09
CA TYR A 280 -0.26 -5.37 2.10
C TYR A 280 -0.26 -3.90 2.55
N ILE A 281 -0.78 -3.59 3.74
CA ILE A 281 -0.80 -2.22 4.27
C ILE A 281 0.60 -1.62 4.35
N VAL A 282 1.55 -2.37 4.91
CA VAL A 282 2.92 -1.90 5.06
C VAL A 282 3.55 -1.64 3.69
N ASN A 283 3.23 -2.44 2.67
CA ASN A 283 3.67 -2.23 1.30
C ASN A 283 3.02 -0.99 0.65
N VAL A 284 1.72 -0.77 0.86
CA VAL A 284 1.00 0.43 0.38
C VAL A 284 1.63 1.69 0.96
N LEU A 285 1.92 1.70 2.26
CA LEU A 285 2.59 2.82 2.94
C LEU A 285 4.02 3.06 2.40
N ALA A 286 4.73 1.98 2.08
CA ALA A 286 6.09 2.03 1.54
C ALA A 286 6.16 2.41 0.04
N GLY A 287 5.01 2.52 -0.64
CA GLY A 287 4.95 2.82 -2.08
C GLY A 287 5.43 4.22 -2.46
N GLY A 288 5.43 5.16 -1.50
CA GLY A 288 5.88 6.56 -1.70
C GLY A 288 7.27 6.83 -1.11
N PRO A 289 8.05 7.77 -1.68
CA PRO A 289 9.35 8.15 -1.13
C PRO A 289 9.24 8.96 0.17
N GLY A 290 10.37 9.07 0.88
CA GLY A 290 10.50 9.98 2.03
C GLY A 290 9.72 9.53 3.26
N ARG A 291 8.80 10.38 3.75
CA ARG A 291 8.07 10.19 5.01
C ARG A 291 7.19 8.94 5.01
N GLY A 292 6.50 8.64 3.91
CA GLY A 292 5.68 7.42 3.80
C GLY A 292 6.50 6.15 4.02
N THR A 293 7.67 6.05 3.36
CA THR A 293 8.62 4.94 3.61
C THR A 293 9.10 4.90 5.07
N ARG A 294 9.38 6.06 5.70
CA ARG A 294 9.79 6.13 7.11
C ARG A 294 8.70 5.61 8.06
N VAL A 295 7.45 6.05 7.87
CA VAL A 295 6.28 5.56 8.60
C VAL A 295 6.10 4.06 8.39
N ALA A 296 6.12 3.60 7.14
CA ALA A 296 5.98 2.18 6.79
C ALA A 296 7.02 1.31 7.48
N ARG A 297 8.27 1.78 7.54
CA ARG A 297 9.39 1.09 8.21
C ARG A 297 9.17 0.94 9.71
N TRP A 298 8.72 2.01 10.36
CA TRP A 298 8.42 2.00 11.79
C TRP A 298 7.23 1.08 12.11
N VAL A 299 6.19 1.12 11.29
CA VAL A 299 5.04 0.20 11.39
C VAL A 299 5.50 -1.25 11.21
N ALA A 300 6.29 -1.54 10.16
CA ALA A 300 6.83 -2.87 9.89
C ALA A 300 7.65 -3.41 11.05
N ARG A 301 8.51 -2.56 11.61
CA ARG A 301 9.34 -2.90 12.78
C ARG A 301 8.49 -3.20 14.01
N CYS A 302 7.46 -2.41 14.26
CA CYS A 302 6.56 -2.64 15.40
C CYS A 302 5.83 -3.97 15.27
N VAL A 303 5.34 -4.30 14.07
CA VAL A 303 4.73 -5.61 13.79
C VAL A 303 5.72 -6.74 14.09
N LEU A 304 6.95 -6.66 13.58
CA LEU A 304 7.96 -7.72 13.78
C LEU A 304 8.36 -7.88 15.25
N LEU A 305 8.41 -6.79 16.01
CA LEU A 305 8.77 -6.80 17.43
C LEU A 305 7.57 -7.03 18.36
N GLY A 306 6.34 -7.08 17.84
CA GLY A 306 5.10 -7.07 18.62
C GLY A 306 4.92 -5.83 19.50
N LYS A 307 5.49 -4.69 19.09
CA LYS A 307 5.26 -3.40 19.76
C LYS A 307 3.92 -2.84 19.33
N THR A 308 3.18 -2.28 20.26
CA THR A 308 1.86 -1.66 20.01
C THR A 308 1.91 -0.14 19.90
N ARG A 309 3.04 0.48 20.27
CA ARG A 309 3.22 1.93 20.31
C ARG A 309 4.63 2.30 19.86
N VAL A 310 4.75 3.50 19.29
CA VAL A 310 6.01 4.14 18.94
C VAL A 310 6.13 5.44 19.72
N THR A 311 7.21 5.58 20.48
CA THR A 311 7.49 6.83 21.19
C THR A 311 8.22 7.83 20.30
N GLU A 312 8.10 9.12 20.58
CA GLU A 312 8.81 10.17 19.85
C GLU A 312 10.33 10.00 19.94
N ALA A 313 10.85 9.73 21.15
CA ALA A 313 12.27 9.46 21.37
C ALA A 313 12.81 8.29 20.55
N GLU A 314 12.03 7.22 20.37
CA GLU A 314 12.41 6.13 19.48
C GLU A 314 12.39 6.57 18.01
N TYR A 315 11.33 7.28 17.60
CA TYR A 315 11.09 7.64 16.21
C TYR A 315 12.15 8.59 15.62
N CYS A 316 12.69 9.49 16.45
CA CYS A 316 13.72 10.47 16.07
C CYS A 316 15.06 9.84 15.68
N HIS A 317 15.28 8.56 15.97
CA HIS A 317 16.56 7.90 15.74
C HIS A 317 16.44 6.75 14.74
N THR A 318 17.55 6.47 14.04
CA THR A 318 17.65 5.28 13.20
C THR A 318 17.49 4.03 14.08
N PRO A 319 16.53 3.14 13.79
CA PRO A 319 16.13 2.14 14.77
C PRO A 319 17.09 0.93 14.81
N SER A 320 17.60 0.53 15.98
CA SER A 320 18.65 -0.51 16.12
C SER A 320 18.39 -1.82 15.34
N ILE A 321 19.38 -2.31 14.60
CA ILE A 321 19.28 -3.54 13.81
C ILE A 321 19.25 -4.80 14.69
N ASP A 322 19.88 -4.77 15.86
CA ASP A 322 20.11 -5.96 16.69
C ASP A 322 18.81 -6.66 17.08
N SER A 323 17.77 -5.87 17.34
CA SER A 323 16.43 -6.39 17.64
C SER A 323 15.83 -7.22 16.50
N LEU A 324 16.13 -6.91 15.24
CA LEU A 324 15.68 -7.68 14.09
C LEU A 324 16.50 -8.96 13.92
N SER A 325 17.81 -8.90 14.15
CA SER A 325 18.69 -10.09 14.15
C SER A 325 18.25 -11.10 15.22
N ALA A 326 17.89 -10.62 16.42
CA ALA A 326 17.40 -11.47 17.50
C ALA A 326 16.12 -12.25 17.13
N ILE A 327 15.20 -11.63 16.38
CA ILE A 327 13.99 -12.29 15.88
C ILE A 327 14.34 -13.44 14.92
N LEU A 328 15.34 -13.27 14.06
CA LEU A 328 15.72 -14.28 13.06
C LEU A 328 16.45 -15.48 13.67
N ILE A 329 17.33 -15.27 14.65
CA ILE A 329 18.14 -16.35 15.26
C ILE A 329 17.32 -17.15 16.26
N GLN A 330 16.68 -16.46 17.19
CA GLN A 330 16.06 -17.09 18.36
C GLN A 330 14.57 -17.37 18.15
N GLY A 331 13.97 -16.85 17.08
CA GLY A 331 12.52 -16.75 16.94
C GLY A 331 11.93 -16.11 18.21
N ALA A 332 12.48 -14.94 18.57
CA ALA A 332 12.59 -14.43 19.93
C ALA A 332 11.37 -14.68 20.87
N LYS A 333 11.73 -14.92 22.13
CA LYS A 333 10.97 -15.49 23.25
C LYS A 333 9.55 -14.97 23.57
N THR A 334 8.94 -14.00 22.87
CA THR A 334 7.54 -13.63 23.18
C THR A 334 6.68 -13.04 22.06
N SER A 335 7.20 -12.38 21.01
CA SER A 335 6.33 -11.60 20.11
C SER A 335 6.19 -12.09 18.67
N CYS A 336 7.25 -12.59 18.03
CA CYS A 336 7.19 -13.07 16.64
C CYS A 336 7.94 -14.40 16.47
N GLN A 337 7.18 -15.49 16.37
CA GLN A 337 7.71 -16.84 16.13
C GLN A 337 7.77 -17.19 14.63
N ALA A 338 7.47 -16.23 13.75
CA ALA A 338 7.26 -16.46 12.33
C ALA A 338 8.47 -17.01 11.57
N PHE A 339 9.68 -16.80 12.08
CA PHE A 339 10.93 -17.23 11.44
C PHE A 339 11.46 -18.56 12.00
N GLN A 340 10.68 -19.28 12.81
CA GLN A 340 11.07 -20.59 13.32
C GLN A 340 10.64 -21.70 12.36
N ASP A 341 11.63 -22.35 11.73
CA ASP A 341 11.38 -23.57 10.95
C ASP A 341 11.15 -24.78 11.89
N LYS A 342 9.88 -25.05 12.16
CA LYS A 342 9.35 -26.18 12.96
C LYS A 342 8.42 -27.06 12.12
N LYS A 343 8.12 -28.27 12.59
CA LYS A 343 7.06 -29.10 11.98
C LYS A 343 5.72 -28.35 12.06
N GLY A 344 5.07 -28.15 10.91
CA GLY A 344 3.82 -27.38 10.83
C GLY A 344 4.00 -25.88 10.61
N THR A 345 5.20 -25.41 10.28
CA THR A 345 5.43 -23.99 9.92
C THR A 345 4.55 -23.57 8.76
N ASP A 346 3.83 -22.46 8.94
CA ASP A 346 3.13 -21.78 7.87
C ASP A 346 4.12 -20.92 7.07
N TYR A 347 4.59 -21.46 5.95
CA TYR A 347 5.52 -20.74 5.07
C TYR A 347 4.85 -19.59 4.34
N ILE A 348 3.51 -19.62 4.14
CA ILE A 348 2.82 -18.48 3.52
C ILE A 348 2.94 -17.27 4.46
N ALA A 349 2.62 -17.46 5.75
CA ALA A 349 2.80 -16.43 6.77
C ALA A 349 4.27 -15.96 6.87
N MET A 350 5.23 -16.89 6.90
CA MET A 350 6.67 -16.54 6.92
C MET A 350 7.08 -15.72 5.68
N GLY A 351 6.52 -16.01 4.51
CA GLY A 351 6.68 -15.21 3.29
C GLY A 351 6.22 -13.77 3.46
N TYR A 352 5.05 -13.55 4.06
CA TYR A 352 4.55 -12.20 4.37
C TYR A 352 5.41 -11.48 5.42
N TYR A 353 5.82 -12.16 6.49
CA TYR A 353 6.76 -11.57 7.46
C TYR A 353 8.11 -11.21 6.84
N THR A 354 8.57 -11.98 5.83
CA THR A 354 9.78 -11.65 5.07
C THR A 354 9.60 -10.35 4.26
N GLN A 355 8.42 -10.11 3.69
CA GLN A 355 8.10 -8.84 3.02
C GLN A 355 8.07 -7.67 4.01
N ILE A 356 7.45 -7.86 5.18
CA ILE A 356 7.44 -6.86 6.26
C ILE A 356 8.88 -6.54 6.71
N LEU A 357 9.72 -7.56 6.88
CA LEU A 357 11.15 -7.38 7.18
C LEU A 357 11.89 -6.62 6.08
N ALA A 358 11.59 -6.90 4.81
CA ALA A 358 12.16 -6.15 3.69
C ALA A 358 11.81 -4.65 3.76
N ILE A 359 10.63 -4.29 4.26
CA ILE A 359 10.21 -2.89 4.42
C ILE A 359 10.87 -2.24 5.64
N ALA A 360 10.99 -2.99 6.75
CA ALA A 360 11.74 -2.56 7.94
C ALA A 360 13.22 -2.24 7.62
N LEU A 361 13.78 -2.83 6.56
CA LEU A 361 15.17 -2.66 6.10
C LEU A 361 15.33 -1.73 4.89
N THR A 362 14.38 -0.83 4.64
CA THR A 362 14.43 0.08 3.47
C THR A 362 15.52 1.16 3.56
N ASP A 363 16.02 1.49 4.76
CA ASP A 363 16.92 2.64 4.99
C ASP A 363 18.38 2.29 5.21
N ILE A 364 18.88 1.26 4.52
CA ILE A 364 20.28 0.84 4.68
C ILE A 364 21.29 2.00 4.63
N PRO A 365 21.14 3.03 3.75
CA PRO A 365 22.04 4.18 3.76
C PRO A 365 22.21 4.88 5.12
N ASN A 366 21.13 5.00 5.92
CA ASN A 366 21.17 5.67 7.22
C ASN A 366 21.84 4.83 8.32
N TYR A 367 22.06 3.54 8.10
CA TYR A 367 22.83 2.67 9.00
C TYR A 367 24.33 2.67 8.66
N MET A 368 24.71 3.02 7.44
CA MET A 368 26.10 2.92 6.99
C MET A 368 27.11 3.71 7.85
N PRO A 369 26.82 4.92 8.35
CA PRO A 369 27.76 5.62 9.24
C PRO A 369 28.08 4.83 10.51
N GLN A 370 27.06 4.19 11.12
CA GLN A 370 27.22 3.36 12.31
C GLN A 370 28.06 2.12 12.01
N GLU A 371 27.84 1.50 10.84
CA GLU A 371 28.59 0.33 10.38
C GLU A 371 30.07 0.65 10.14
N ILE A 372 30.36 1.79 9.51
CA ILE A 372 31.73 2.27 9.27
C ILE A 372 32.42 2.56 10.60
N ALA A 373 31.73 3.23 11.52
CA ALA A 373 32.26 3.55 12.85
C ALA A 373 32.55 2.27 13.66
N ALA A 374 31.63 1.30 13.68
CA ALA A 374 31.82 0.01 14.36
C ALA A 374 33.01 -0.76 13.79
N ALA A 375 33.15 -0.82 12.46
CA ALA A 375 34.27 -1.47 11.81
C ALA A 375 35.61 -0.76 12.06
N ALA A 376 35.61 0.57 12.17
CA ALA A 376 36.81 1.35 12.51
C ALA A 376 37.22 1.16 13.97
N ALA A 377 36.26 1.18 14.90
CA ALA A 377 36.49 0.93 16.33
C ALA A 377 37.11 -0.45 16.57
N PHE A 378 36.53 -1.50 15.97
CA PHE A 378 37.09 -2.85 16.07
C PHE A 378 38.53 -2.94 15.54
N LYS A 379 38.84 -2.25 14.44
CA LYS A 379 40.22 -2.22 13.89
C LYS A 379 41.19 -1.49 14.81
N ALA A 380 40.74 -0.41 15.46
CA ALA A 380 41.58 0.34 16.40
C ALA A 380 41.91 -0.52 17.63
N GLU A 381 40.92 -1.19 18.22
CA GLU A 381 41.10 -2.05 19.40
C GLU A 381 42.02 -3.24 19.13
N ASN A 382 41.90 -3.88 17.97
CA ASN A 382 42.71 -5.07 17.63
C ASN A 382 44.07 -4.76 17.01
N SER A 383 44.38 -3.51 16.69
CA SER A 383 45.68 -3.12 16.09
C SER A 383 46.87 -3.30 17.04
N VAL A 384 46.62 -3.39 18.34
CA VAL A 384 47.65 -3.55 19.39
C VAL A 384 48.10 -5.01 19.54
N GLN A 385 47.29 -5.97 19.09
CA GLN A 385 47.68 -7.38 19.08
C GLN A 385 48.34 -7.71 17.74
N ASN A 386 49.67 -7.75 17.71
CA ASN A 386 50.51 -8.07 16.54
C ASN A 386 50.31 -9.49 15.95
N SER A 387 49.22 -10.17 16.30
CA SER A 387 48.87 -11.49 15.78
C SER A 387 47.64 -11.35 14.88
N PRO A 388 47.70 -11.80 13.61
CA PRO A 388 46.53 -11.84 12.74
C PRO A 388 45.49 -12.79 13.33
N SER A 389 44.53 -12.25 14.07
CA SER A 389 43.32 -12.97 14.45
C SER A 389 42.59 -13.38 13.18
N LYS A 390 42.29 -14.68 13.06
CA LYS A 390 41.47 -15.22 11.96
C LYS A 390 39.99 -14.84 12.09
N GLU A 391 39.60 -14.19 13.18
CA GLU A 391 38.20 -13.87 13.48
C GLU A 391 37.77 -12.61 12.73
N LYS A 392 36.86 -12.79 11.77
CA LYS A 392 36.33 -11.69 10.97
C LYS A 392 35.25 -10.98 11.78
N PHE A 393 35.48 -9.72 12.15
CA PHE A 393 34.46 -8.88 12.75
C PHE A 393 33.25 -8.75 11.83
N GLU A 394 32.08 -8.99 12.41
CA GLU A 394 30.80 -8.90 11.75
C GLU A 394 30.05 -7.68 12.30
N THR A 395 29.78 -6.69 11.45
CA THR A 395 29.00 -5.52 11.83
C THR A 395 27.51 -5.87 11.99
N PRO A 396 26.68 -5.05 12.67
CA PRO A 396 25.26 -5.37 12.90
C PRO A 396 24.46 -5.73 11.63
N LEU A 397 24.63 -4.99 10.52
CA LEU A 397 23.97 -5.35 9.25
C LEU A 397 24.55 -6.61 8.61
N GLN A 398 25.86 -6.85 8.72
CA GLN A 398 26.45 -8.10 8.23
C GLN A 398 25.92 -9.29 9.02
N HIS A 399 25.77 -9.13 10.33
CA HIS A 399 25.19 -10.13 11.21
C HIS A 399 23.74 -10.42 10.83
N LEU A 400 22.93 -9.37 10.63
CA LEU A 400 21.57 -9.52 10.13
C LEU A 400 21.53 -10.27 8.78
N HIS A 401 22.41 -9.91 7.84
CA HIS A 401 22.53 -10.60 6.56
C HIS A 401 22.83 -12.09 6.74
N SER A 402 23.79 -12.43 7.60
CA SER A 402 24.13 -13.82 7.93
C SER A 402 22.96 -14.57 8.56
N CYS A 403 22.15 -13.91 9.39
CA CYS A 403 20.92 -14.48 9.95
C CYS A 403 19.89 -14.83 8.87
N ILE A 404 19.69 -13.94 7.89
CA ILE A 404 18.76 -14.17 6.77
C ILE A 404 19.25 -15.34 5.91
N ILE A 405 20.55 -15.42 5.61
CA ILE A 405 21.15 -16.53 4.86
C ILE A 405 21.04 -17.85 5.63
N PHE A 406 21.27 -17.81 6.95
CA PHE A 406 21.10 -18.98 7.81
C PHE A 406 19.66 -19.51 7.74
N LEU A 407 18.66 -18.62 7.89
CA LEU A 407 17.26 -19.00 7.80
C LEU A 407 16.90 -19.57 6.41
N HIS A 408 17.34 -18.92 5.33
CA HIS A 408 17.16 -19.40 3.97
C HIS A 408 17.72 -20.83 3.78
N ARG A 409 18.91 -21.11 4.33
CA ARG A 409 19.55 -22.43 4.25
C ARG A 409 18.84 -23.48 5.10
N LYS A 410 18.32 -23.08 6.27
CA LYS A 410 17.60 -23.95 7.20
C LYS A 410 16.32 -24.52 6.58
N ILE A 411 15.60 -23.72 5.78
CA ILE A 411 14.40 -24.17 5.07
C ILE A 411 14.79 -25.23 4.03
N THR A 412 14.44 -26.49 4.35
CA THR A 412 14.60 -27.63 3.45
C THR A 412 13.47 -27.65 2.42
N ASP A 413 13.86 -27.52 1.15
CA ASP A 413 12.95 -27.55 0.01
C ASP A 413 13.20 -28.82 -0.80
N HIS A 414 12.22 -29.73 -0.78
CA HIS A 414 12.24 -30.97 -1.55
C HIS A 414 11.44 -30.86 -2.86
N GLY A 415 11.03 -29.64 -3.25
CA GLY A 415 10.27 -29.38 -4.47
C GLY A 415 8.77 -29.74 -4.39
N SER A 416 8.32 -30.35 -3.29
CA SER A 416 6.92 -30.75 -3.09
C SER A 416 6.03 -29.67 -2.49
N ASN A 417 6.61 -28.59 -1.95
CA ASN A 417 5.87 -27.50 -1.30
C ASN A 417 6.26 -26.15 -1.91
N ILE A 418 5.42 -25.66 -2.83
CA ILE A 418 5.65 -24.41 -3.57
C ILE A 418 5.80 -23.18 -2.65
N GLU A 419 5.13 -23.16 -1.50
CA GLU A 419 5.17 -22.02 -0.57
C GLU A 419 6.49 -21.96 0.20
N ARG A 420 7.11 -23.11 0.47
CA ARG A 420 8.51 -23.17 0.95
C ARG A 420 9.46 -22.55 -0.06
N SER A 421 9.36 -22.96 -1.33
CA SER A 421 10.23 -22.44 -2.40
C SER A 421 10.08 -20.92 -2.55
N ARG A 422 8.85 -20.40 -2.51
CA ARG A 422 8.59 -18.95 -2.58
C ARG A 422 9.18 -18.18 -1.41
N THR A 423 8.98 -18.67 -0.18
CA THR A 423 9.53 -18.05 1.03
C THR A 423 11.05 -18.04 1.00
N LYS A 424 11.64 -19.17 0.60
CA LYS A 424 13.09 -19.31 0.44
C LYS A 424 13.64 -18.33 -0.60
N ALA A 425 12.96 -18.18 -1.74
CA ALA A 425 13.31 -17.19 -2.75
C ALA A 425 13.20 -15.74 -2.22
N ALA A 426 12.13 -15.41 -1.50
CA ALA A 426 11.95 -14.09 -0.90
C ALA A 426 13.07 -13.73 0.10
N LEU A 427 13.47 -14.68 0.95
CA LEU A 427 14.60 -14.52 1.87
C LEU A 427 15.92 -14.30 1.12
N LEU A 428 16.15 -15.06 0.04
CA LEU A 428 17.35 -14.90 -0.78
C LEU A 428 17.39 -13.54 -1.47
N THR A 429 16.27 -13.09 -2.05
CA THR A 429 16.16 -11.76 -2.66
C THR A 429 16.46 -10.65 -1.65
N LEU A 430 15.93 -10.78 -0.42
CA LEU A 430 16.22 -9.82 0.64
C LEU A 430 17.70 -9.82 1.03
N ALA A 431 18.31 -11.00 1.20
CA ALA A 431 19.73 -11.12 1.50
C ALA A 431 20.61 -10.50 0.40
N MET A 432 20.31 -10.80 -0.87
CA MET A 432 21.02 -10.22 -2.02
C MET A 432 20.89 -8.70 -2.07
N ARG A 433 19.69 -8.15 -1.83
CA ARG A 433 19.48 -6.69 -1.75
C ARG A 433 20.37 -6.06 -0.68
N LEU A 434 20.36 -6.63 0.52
CA LEU A 434 21.16 -6.16 1.64
C LEU A 434 22.67 -6.25 1.33
N HIS A 435 23.12 -7.36 0.74
CA HIS A 435 24.50 -7.56 0.32
C HIS A 435 24.97 -6.49 -0.68
N PHE A 436 24.16 -6.19 -1.70
CA PHE A 436 24.50 -5.18 -2.69
C PHE A 436 24.51 -3.77 -2.09
N GLN A 437 23.56 -3.44 -1.21
CA GLN A 437 23.53 -2.15 -0.52
C GLN A 437 24.76 -1.98 0.40
N LEU A 438 25.13 -3.01 1.16
CA LEU A 438 26.34 -3.02 1.98
C LEU A 438 27.61 -2.85 1.16
N THR A 439 27.70 -3.58 0.03
CA THR A 439 28.85 -3.52 -0.87
C THR A 439 28.95 -2.14 -1.52
N ALA A 440 27.83 -1.53 -1.90
CA ALA A 440 27.78 -0.18 -2.44
C ALA A 440 28.21 0.87 -1.41
N GLY A 441 27.69 0.79 -0.18
CA GLY A 441 28.03 1.71 0.90
C GLY A 441 29.47 1.59 1.41
N SER A 442 30.10 0.42 1.25
CA SER A 442 31.50 0.19 1.67
C SER A 442 32.55 0.71 0.66
N ARG A 443 32.14 1.02 -0.57
CA ARG A 443 33.07 1.52 -1.60
C ARG A 443 33.47 2.95 -1.26
N LYS A 444 34.79 3.20 -1.13
CA LYS A 444 35.30 4.57 -0.98
C LYS A 444 34.86 5.41 -2.20
N PRO A 445 34.25 6.59 -1.99
CA PRO A 445 33.79 7.45 -3.09
C PRO A 445 34.93 7.90 -4.01
N SER A 446 36.18 7.80 -3.53
CA SER A 446 37.40 8.13 -4.27
C SER A 446 37.53 7.42 -5.61
N ASN A 447 36.98 6.21 -5.79
CA ASN A 447 37.15 5.48 -7.05
C ASN A 447 36.24 5.95 -8.18
N ILE A 448 35.04 6.47 -7.87
CA ILE A 448 34.10 6.94 -8.90
C ILE A 448 34.43 8.38 -9.28
N GLN A 449 34.71 9.25 -8.30
CA GLN A 449 35.14 10.62 -8.58
C GLN A 449 36.52 10.65 -9.26
N ALA A 450 37.49 9.81 -8.85
CA ALA A 450 38.75 9.73 -9.58
C ALA A 450 38.58 9.18 -10.99
N TYR A 451 37.63 8.28 -11.23
CA TYR A 451 37.32 7.79 -12.58
C TYR A 451 36.66 8.88 -13.45
N LEU A 452 35.72 9.65 -12.89
CA LEU A 452 35.06 10.76 -13.59
C LEU A 452 36.04 11.91 -13.88
N ILE A 453 36.85 12.31 -12.89
CA ILE A 453 37.90 13.35 -13.05
C ILE A 453 38.96 12.90 -14.05
N LYS A 454 39.33 11.61 -14.07
CA LYS A 454 40.29 11.07 -15.05
C LYS A 454 39.71 11.03 -16.46
N LYS A 455 38.40 10.87 -16.62
CA LYS A 455 37.71 10.95 -17.91
C LYS A 455 37.63 12.40 -18.43
N GLU A 456 37.47 13.38 -17.55
CA GLU A 456 37.43 14.80 -17.93
C GLU A 456 38.81 15.37 -18.31
N LYS A 457 39.91 14.83 -17.75
CA LYS A 457 41.28 15.26 -18.08
C LYS A 457 41.91 14.52 -19.27
N GLY A 458 41.17 13.60 -19.89
CA GLY A 458 41.64 12.75 -21.00
C GLY A 458 41.12 13.14 -22.39
N ASN A 459 40.34 14.23 -22.47
CA ASN A 459 39.98 14.95 -23.69
C ASN A 459 40.64 16.33 -23.66
#